data_AF-A0A424Y248-F1
#
_entry.id   AF-A0A424Y248-F1
#
_cell.length_a   1.000
_cell.length_b   1.000
_cell.length_c   1.000
_cell.angle_alpha   90.00
_cell.angle_beta   90.00
_cell.angle_gamma   90.00
#
_symmetry.space_group_name_H-M   'P 1'
#
loop_
_entity.id
_entity.type
_entity.pdbx_description
1 polymer ?
#
loop_
_entity_poly.entity_id
_entity_poly.type
_entity_poly.pdbx_seq_one_letter_code
_entity_poly.pdbx_strand_id
1 'polypeptide(L)'
;MIFNSGAWGRLVMVLVLTFVVGLATVWVNIERVDLSYRMQRLQSEFRDNQELKIKLTIEKNNLLSPYRLRELGEQRGFFSPDDSQIRKIQK
;
A
#
# COMPACT_ATOMS: atom_id res chain seq x y z
N MET A 1 67.90 2.15 9.19
CA MET A 1 66.68 2.79 8.67
C MET A 1 66.09 1.84 7.63
N ILE A 2 65.20 0.92 8.05
CA ILE A 2 64.78 -0.22 7.21
C ILE A 2 63.58 0.21 6.38
N PHE A 3 63.81 0.54 5.11
CA PHE A 3 62.74 0.84 4.16
C PHE A 3 62.11 -0.49 3.71
N ASN A 4 61.05 -0.92 4.42
CA ASN A 4 60.28 -2.10 4.03
C ASN A 4 59.36 -1.73 2.86
N SER A 5 59.89 -1.77 1.64
CA SER A 5 59.18 -1.45 0.39
C SER A 5 57.85 -2.23 0.24
N GLY A 6 57.77 -3.45 0.78
CA GLY A 6 56.54 -4.24 0.82
C GLY A 6 55.47 -3.75 1.81
N ALA A 7 55.81 -2.91 2.79
CA ALA A 7 54.82 -2.30 3.70
C ALA A 7 54.08 -1.14 3.03
N TRP A 8 54.79 -0.32 2.25
CA TRP A 8 54.21 0.80 1.50
C TRP A 8 53.23 0.31 0.43
N GLY A 9 53.56 -0.76 -0.29
CA GLY A 9 52.64 -1.37 -1.26
C GLY A 9 51.32 -1.85 -0.63
N ARG A 10 51.39 -2.45 0.56
CA ARG A 10 50.19 -2.88 1.31
C ARG A 10 49.33 -1.71 1.77
N LEU A 11 49.95 -0.61 2.23
CA LEU A 11 49.22 0.59 2.62
C LEU A 11 48.51 1.24 1.43
N VAL A 12 49.18 1.34 0.28
CA VAL A 12 48.57 1.86 -0.94
C VAL A 12 47.40 0.98 -1.39
N MET A 13 47.55 -0.34 -1.33
CA MET A 13 46.46 -1.27 -1.68
C MET A 13 45.24 -1.09 -0.79
N VAL A 14 45.43 -0.97 0.54
CA VAL A 14 44.33 -0.72 1.48
C VAL A 14 43.65 0.62 1.20
N LEU A 15 44.43 1.67 0.90
CA LEU A 15 43.91 3.00 0.59
C LEU A 15 43.06 3.00 -0.69
N VAL A 16 43.52 2.31 -1.74
CA VAL A 16 42.75 2.16 -2.97
C VAL A 16 41.47 1.37 -2.70
N LEU A 17 41.54 0.29 -1.93
CA LEU A 17 40.36 -0.52 -1.60
C LEU A 17 39.32 0.29 -0.81
N THR A 18 39.74 1.06 0.20
CA THR A 18 38.82 1.89 0.97
C THR A 18 38.20 2.99 0.11
N PHE A 19 38.95 3.55 -0.83
CA PHE A 19 38.44 4.53 -1.78
C PHE A 19 37.36 3.92 -2.70
N VAL A 20 37.63 2.74 -3.27
CA VAL A 20 36.66 2.02 -4.12
C VAL A 20 35.39 1.67 -3.34
N VAL A 21 35.53 1.18 -2.10
CA VAL A 21 34.39 0.89 -1.24
C VAL A 21 33.60 2.16 -0.90
N GLY A 22 34.29 3.27 -0.63
CA GLY A 22 33.66 4.57 -0.41
C GLY A 22 32.83 5.02 -1.62
N LEU A 23 33.37 4.91 -2.83
CA LEU A 23 32.65 5.23 -4.07
C LEU A 23 31.46 4.30 -4.31
N ALA A 24 31.64 2.99 -4.11
CA ALA A 24 30.56 2.01 -4.26
C ALA A 24 29.42 2.26 -3.25
N THR A 25 29.76 2.68 -2.03
CA THR A 25 28.77 3.01 -0.98
C THR A 25 27.88 4.16 -1.41
N VAL A 26 28.45 5.21 -2.02
CA VAL A 26 27.66 6.34 -2.54
C VAL A 26 26.67 5.88 -3.60
N TRP A 27 27.09 5.00 -4.52
CA TRP A 27 26.21 4.47 -5.56
C TRP A 27 25.05 3.66 -4.98
N VAL A 28 25.36 2.70 -4.10
CA VAL A 28 24.35 1.89 -3.41
C VAL A 28 23.42 2.76 -2.57
N ASN A 29 23.92 3.85 -1.99
CA ASN A 29 23.11 4.78 -1.22
C ASN A 29 22.07 5.48 -2.10
N ILE A 30 22.48 6.00 -3.27
CA ILE A 30 21.57 6.66 -4.21
C ILE A 30 20.47 5.70 -4.67
N GLU A 31 20.85 4.48 -5.05
CA GLU A 31 19.90 3.46 -5.50
C GLU A 31 18.94 3.02 -4.38
N ARG A 32 19.43 2.91 -3.15
CA ARG A 32 18.60 2.62 -1.98
C ARG A 32 17.61 3.74 -1.69
N VAL A 33 18.03 4.99 -1.82
CA VAL A 33 17.17 6.16 -1.63
C VAL A 33 16.09 6.20 -2.71
N ASP A 34 16.44 6.00 -3.99
CA ASP A 34 15.46 5.90 -5.08
C ASP A 34 14.44 4.79 -4.80
N LEU A 35 14.89 3.61 -4.37
CA LEU A 35 14.00 2.51 -4.02
C LEU A 35 13.03 2.89 -2.89
N SER A 36 13.50 3.61 -1.86
CA SER A 36 12.64 4.08 -0.78
C SER A 36 11.57 5.06 -1.25
N TYR A 37 11.91 5.97 -2.17
CA TYR A 37 10.94 6.88 -2.78
C TYR A 37 9.91 6.13 -3.62
N ARG A 38 10.34 5.14 -4.42
CA ARG A 38 9.43 4.30 -5.21
C ARG A 38 8.47 3.52 -4.31
N MET A 39 8.98 2.96 -3.21
CA MET A 39 8.15 2.25 -2.23
C MET A 39 7.16 3.17 -1.53
N GLN A 40 7.59 4.38 -1.15
CA GLN A 40 6.71 5.35 -0.51
C GLN A 40 5.59 5.80 -1.46
N ARG A 41 5.91 6.01 -2.74
CA ARG A 41 4.92 6.33 -3.78
C ARG A 41 3.91 5.21 -3.99
N LEU A 42 4.39 3.97 -4.03
CA LEU A 42 3.50 2.82 -4.20
C LEU A 42 2.58 2.63 -2.97
N GLN A 43 3.11 2.88 -1.77
CA GLN A 43 2.30 2.87 -0.55
C GLN A 43 1.25 3.98 -0.54
N SER A 44 1.56 5.19 -0.99
CA SER A 44 0.57 6.26 -1.09
C SER A 44 -0.52 5.91 -2.10
N GLU A 45 -0.16 5.46 -3.29
CA GLU A 45 -1.15 5.06 -4.31
C GLU A 45 -2.03 3.90 -3.84
N PHE A 46 -1.45 2.92 -3.14
CA PHE A 46 -2.21 1.83 -2.55
C PHE A 46 -3.19 2.34 -1.49
N ARG A 47 -2.73 3.23 -0.60
CA ARG A 47 -3.57 3.81 0.45
C ARG A 47 -4.74 4.60 -0.15
N ASP A 48 -4.48 5.43 -1.16
CA ASP A 48 -5.51 6.25 -1.80
C ASP A 48 -6.57 5.37 -2.49
N ASN A 49 -6.14 4.28 -3.15
CA ASN A 49 -7.07 3.30 -3.73
C ASN A 49 -7.89 2.56 -2.66
N GLN A 50 -7.30 2.20 -1.53
CA GLN A 50 -8.02 1.58 -0.42
C GLN A 50 -9.06 2.53 0.17
N GLU A 51 -8.71 3.81 0.37
CA GLU A 51 -9.63 4.82 0.87
C GLU A 51 -10.84 5.00 -0.06
N LEU A 52 -10.60 5.09 -1.37
CA LEU A 52 -11.66 5.19 -2.36
C LEU A 52 -12.57 3.95 -2.35
N LYS A 53 -11.98 2.75 -2.26
CA LYS A 53 -12.74 1.50 -2.17
C LYS A 53 -13.62 1.45 -0.92
N ILE A 54 -13.09 1.89 0.23
CA ILE A 54 -13.85 1.95 1.49
C ILE A 54 -15.03 2.90 1.32
N LYS A 55 -14.80 4.10 0.78
CA LYS A 55 -15.86 5.08 0.55
C LYS A 55 -16.96 4.53 -0.36
N LEU A 56 -16.60 3.92 -1.49
CA LEU A 56 -17.55 3.29 -2.40
C LEU A 56 -18.32 2.14 -1.74
N THR A 57 -17.66 1.37 -0.88
CA THR A 57 -18.30 0.27 -0.15
C THR A 57 -19.33 0.81 0.84
N ILE A 58 -19.01 1.90 1.54
CA ILE A 58 -19.94 2.57 2.46
C ILE A 58 -21.15 3.10 1.67
N GLU A 59 -20.93 3.80 0.56
CA GLU A 59 -22.01 4.32 -0.28
C GLU A 59 -22.88 3.19 -0.84
N LYS A 60 -22.28 2.11 -1.35
CA LYS A 60 -23.01 0.92 -1.80
C LYS A 60 -23.88 0.34 -0.68
N ASN A 61 -23.33 0.17 0.52
CA ASN A 61 -24.06 -0.37 1.66
C ASN A 61 -25.19 0.57 2.10
N ASN A 62 -24.99 1.89 2.01
CA ASN A 62 -26.03 2.88 2.28
C ASN A 62 -27.16 2.81 1.25
N LEU A 63 -26.85 2.69 -0.05
CA LEU A 63 -27.86 2.49 -1.10
C LEU A 63 -28.64 1.18 -0.92
N LEU A 64 -27.96 0.11 -0.51
CA LEU A 64 -28.56 -1.19 -0.24
C LEU A 64 -29.17 -1.29 1.17
N SER A 65 -29.15 -0.20 1.95
CA SER A 65 -29.70 -0.24 3.30
C SER A 65 -31.21 -0.50 3.25
N PRO A 66 -31.77 -1.34 4.14
CA PRO A 66 -33.19 -1.68 4.13
C PRO A 66 -34.10 -0.46 4.16
N TYR A 67 -33.69 0.60 4.85
CA TYR A 67 -34.41 1.87 4.91
C TYR A 67 -34.52 2.55 3.54
N ARG A 68 -33.38 2.69 2.82
CA ARG A 68 -33.36 3.28 1.47
C ARG A 68 -34.10 2.42 0.46
N LEU A 69 -33.98 1.10 0.55
CA LEU A 69 -34.72 0.17 -0.29
C LEU A 69 -36.23 0.26 -0.06
N ARG A 70 -36.66 0.47 1.19
CA ARG A 70 -38.07 0.67 1.54
C ARG A 70 -38.60 2.00 1.03
N GLU A 71 -37.83 3.07 1.18
CA GLU A 71 -38.13 4.41 0.62
C GLU A 71 -38.27 4.35 -0.92
N LEU A 72 -37.35 3.69 -1.61
CA LEU A 72 -37.40 3.47 -3.07
C LEU A 72 -38.57 2.57 -3.49
N GLY A 73 -38.89 1.55 -2.70
CA GLY A 73 -40.04 0.68 -2.91
C GLY A 73 -41.34 1.47 -2.83
N GLU A 74 -41.54 2.23 -1.76
CA GLU A 74 -42.73 3.06 -1.55
C GLU A 74 -42.92 4.08 -2.68
N GLN A 75 -41.85 4.74 -3.13
CA GLN A 75 -41.89 5.67 -4.28
C GLN A 75 -42.27 4.99 -5.61
N ARG A 76 -41.97 3.70 -5.76
CA ARG A 76 -42.28 2.90 -6.96
C ARG A 76 -43.59 2.11 -6.83
N GLY A 77 -44.35 2.30 -5.75
CA GLY A 77 -45.62 1.61 -5.49
C GLY A 77 -45.48 0.20 -4.93
N PHE A 78 -44.28 -0.18 -4.49
CA PHE A 78 -44.03 -1.45 -3.78
C PHE A 78 -44.11 -1.23 -2.27
N PHE A 79 -44.90 -2.07 -1.60
CA PHE A 79 -45.04 -2.05 -0.15
C PHE A 79 -44.62 -3.40 0.44
N SER A 80 -44.23 -3.40 1.71
CA SER A 80 -43.97 -4.65 2.43
C SER A 80 -45.26 -5.48 2.45
N PRO A 81 -45.22 -6.76 2.06
CA PRO A 81 -46.40 -7.62 2.09
C PRO A 81 -46.91 -7.77 3.53
N ASP A 82 -48.23 -7.81 3.67
CA ASP A 82 -48.90 -7.96 4.97
C ASP A 82 -48.65 -9.35 5.55
N ASP A 83 -48.67 -9.49 6.88
CA ASP A 83 -48.39 -10.76 7.58
C ASP A 83 -49.39 -11.86 7.19
N SER A 84 -50.57 -11.48 6.69
CA SER A 84 -51.58 -12.38 6.10
C SER A 84 -51.22 -12.94 4.71
N GLN A 85 -50.26 -12.33 4.01
CA GLN A 85 -49.83 -12.71 2.66
C GLN A 85 -48.59 -13.63 2.66
N ILE A 86 -47.92 -13.78 3.80
CA ILE A 86 -46.71 -14.60 3.93
C ILE A 86 -47.09 -15.98 4.47
N ARG A 87 -46.88 -17.02 3.65
CA ARG A 87 -47.13 -18.41 4.05
C ARG A 87 -46.08 -18.85 5.08
N LYS A 88 -46.45 -18.92 6.36
CA LYS A 88 -45.58 -19.46 7.42
C LYS A 88 -45.56 -20.99 7.32
N ILE A 89 -44.42 -21.57 6.95
CA ILE A 89 -44.22 -23.02 6.96
C ILE A 89 -44.02 -23.41 8.43
N GLN A 90 -45.02 -24.05 9.04
CA GLN A 90 -44.90 -24.59 10.40
C GLN A 90 -43.90 -25.75 10.39
N LYS A 91 -42.99 -25.76 11.36
CA LYS A 91 -41.99 -26.81 11.57
C LYS A 91 -42.54 -27.87 12.51
#